data_AF-A0AA36NCX0-F1
#
_entry.id   AF-A0AA36NCX0-F1
#
_cell.length_a   1.000
_cell.length_b   1.000
_cell.length_c   1.000
_cell.angle_alpha   90.00
_cell.angle_beta   90.00
_cell.angle_gamma   90.00
#
_symmetry.space_group_name_H-M   'P 1'
#
loop_
_entity.id
_entity.type
_entity.pdbx_description
1 polymer ?
#
loop_
_entity_poly.entity_id
_entity_poly.type
_entity_poly.pdbx_seq_one_letter_code
_entity_poly.pdbx_strand_id
1 'polypeptide(L)'
;MPVCCDASANLGSFPVDVSKYGVLYAASHKNLSTAGVCYAIIRRDLISERTQLKAVPTMCNWVTFQNAPNKIYNVPVLMSVWIGALNTEWMIERGGVEAFQELAVTRSQMLYDLIDNSGGFYNTFVTNEAFRSRMQVVFTIGDGAGKGHELVEKFLQKANDELGWLDIRSHPLGVPSDAIRVTMYNHQTLDTIKVVRDFMHNFQNEHSSIDLPSFQAQESQASAMA
;
A
#
# COMPACT_ATOMS: atom_id res chain seq x y z
N MET A 1 12.75 7.47 22.86
CA MET A 1 12.84 8.21 21.58
C MET A 1 11.47 8.18 20.91
N PRO A 2 10.91 9.31 20.43
CA PRO A 2 9.62 9.31 19.74
C PRO A 2 9.73 8.59 18.39
N VAL A 3 8.74 7.76 18.06
CA VAL A 3 8.66 7.07 16.75
C VAL A 3 7.88 7.94 15.76
N CYS A 4 8.44 8.13 14.56
CA CYS A 4 7.76 8.74 13.43
C CYS A 4 7.42 7.66 12.40
N CYS A 5 6.15 7.55 12.00
CA CYS A 5 5.68 6.50 11.10
C CYS A 5 4.93 7.09 9.90
N ASP A 6 5.35 6.69 8.71
CA ASP A 6 4.59 6.87 7.47
C ASP A 6 3.55 5.76 7.34
N ALA A 7 2.28 6.12 7.52
CA ALA A 7 1.13 5.25 7.38
C ALA A 7 0.35 5.53 6.09
N SER A 8 0.95 6.19 5.09
CA SER A 8 0.21 6.65 3.89
C SER A 8 -0.56 5.52 3.20
N ALA A 9 0.00 4.31 3.10
CA ALA A 9 -0.65 3.17 2.44
C ALA A 9 -1.52 2.32 3.38
N ASN A 10 -1.53 2.62 4.69
CA ASN A 10 -2.06 1.73 5.72
C ASN A 10 -3.05 2.40 6.69
N LEU A 11 -3.08 3.74 6.74
CA LEU A 11 -3.98 4.43 7.65
C LEU A 11 -5.43 4.08 7.31
N GLY A 12 -6.16 3.63 8.32
CA GLY A 12 -7.54 3.17 8.18
C GLY A 12 -7.71 1.72 7.70
N SER A 13 -6.65 0.95 7.43
CA SER A 13 -6.79 -0.45 7.01
C SER A 13 -6.78 -1.46 8.17
N PHE A 14 -6.39 -1.05 9.37
CA PHE A 14 -6.47 -1.84 10.60
C PHE A 14 -6.40 -0.94 11.84
N PRO A 15 -6.80 -1.44 13.03
CA PRO A 15 -6.66 -0.72 14.30
C PRO A 15 -5.18 -0.48 14.65
N VAL A 16 -4.84 0.75 14.98
CA VAL A 16 -3.48 1.14 15.37
C VAL A 16 -3.51 1.75 16.77
N ASP A 17 -2.63 1.26 17.64
CA ASP A 17 -2.38 1.92 18.93
C ASP A 17 -1.53 3.18 18.71
N VAL A 18 -2.22 4.31 18.54
CA VAL A 18 -1.60 5.61 18.28
C VAL A 18 -0.69 6.08 19.43
N SER A 19 -0.84 5.55 20.64
CA SER A 19 -0.03 5.94 21.81
C SER A 19 1.45 5.53 21.67
N LYS A 20 1.73 4.53 20.82
CA LYS A 20 3.08 4.05 20.51
C LYS A 20 3.88 5.01 19.61
N TYR A 21 3.22 6.01 19.03
CA TYR A 21 3.82 6.92 18.06
C TYR A 21 3.99 8.33 18.64
N GLY A 22 5.11 8.97 18.31
CA GLY A 22 5.27 10.41 18.46
C GLY A 22 4.57 11.15 17.33
N VAL A 23 4.79 10.69 16.10
CA VAL A 23 4.14 11.20 14.90
C VAL A 23 3.71 10.02 14.04
N LEU A 24 2.45 10.04 13.62
CA LEU A 24 1.91 9.13 12.61
C LEU A 24 1.31 9.99 11.51
N TYR A 25 1.81 9.88 10.29
CA TYR A 25 1.32 10.69 9.16
C TYR A 25 0.96 9.84 7.96
N ALA A 26 0.09 10.36 7.10
CA ALA A 26 -0.37 9.67 5.92
C ALA A 26 -0.72 10.68 4.81
N ALA A 27 -0.06 10.57 3.67
CA ALA A 27 -0.54 11.19 2.45
C ALA A 27 -1.90 10.57 2.08
N SER A 28 -2.88 11.41 1.78
CA SER A 28 -4.28 10.96 1.75
C SER A 28 -4.66 10.16 0.51
N HIS A 29 -3.98 10.37 -0.62
CA HIS A 29 -4.31 9.84 -1.96
C HIS A 29 -4.25 8.31 -2.14
N LYS A 30 -3.96 7.57 -1.08
CA LYS A 30 -3.92 6.11 -1.08
C LYS A 30 -5.24 5.58 -0.55
N ASN A 31 -5.37 5.47 0.78
CA ASN A 31 -6.48 4.77 1.41
C ASN A 31 -7.62 5.67 1.89
N LEU A 32 -7.42 7.00 1.97
CA LEU A 32 -8.30 7.88 2.75
C LEU A 32 -8.98 9.02 1.97
N SER A 33 -8.31 9.62 0.98
CA SER A 33 -8.88 10.71 0.18
C SER A 33 -8.11 10.83 -1.14
N THR A 34 -8.11 12.01 -1.76
CA THR A 34 -7.39 12.36 -2.99
C THR A 34 -6.02 12.99 -2.68
N ALA A 35 -5.24 13.32 -3.71
CA ALA A 35 -3.98 14.06 -3.54
C ALA A 35 -4.21 15.49 -3.03
N GLY A 36 -3.18 16.07 -2.42
CA GLY A 36 -3.19 17.46 -1.93
C GLY A 36 -3.36 17.64 -0.42
N VAL A 37 -3.57 16.57 0.35
CA VAL A 37 -3.62 16.60 1.82
C VAL A 37 -2.71 15.53 2.43
N CYS A 38 -2.20 15.84 3.62
CA CYS A 38 -1.52 14.89 4.50
C CYS A 38 -2.21 14.94 5.86
N TYR A 39 -2.61 13.79 6.39
CA TYR A 39 -3.11 13.65 7.75
C TYR A 39 -1.92 13.41 8.68
N ALA A 40 -1.90 14.06 9.84
CA ALA A 40 -0.87 13.84 10.85
C ALA A 40 -1.50 13.77 12.25
N ILE A 41 -1.20 12.70 12.97
CA ILE A 41 -1.49 12.52 14.39
C ILE A 41 -0.17 12.76 15.11
N ILE A 42 -0.09 13.85 15.88
CA ILE A 42 1.14 14.30 16.52
C ILE A 42 0.92 14.34 18.03
N ARG A 43 1.82 13.71 18.78
CA ARG A 43 1.81 13.71 20.24
C ARG A 43 2.05 15.13 20.75
N ARG A 44 1.20 15.59 21.66
CA ARG A 44 1.11 17.02 22.04
C ARG A 44 2.41 17.58 22.63
N ASP A 45 3.17 16.78 23.36
CA ASP A 45 4.47 17.17 23.92
C ASP A 45 5.51 17.53 22.86
N LEU A 46 5.33 17.07 21.62
CA LEU A 46 6.20 17.39 20.48
C LEU A 46 5.85 18.72 19.82
N ILE A 47 4.69 19.31 20.13
CA ILE A 47 4.25 20.61 19.60
C ILE A 47 4.58 21.69 20.62
N SER A 48 5.80 22.22 20.57
CA SER A 48 6.25 23.28 21.47
C SER A 48 7.22 24.22 20.77
N GLU A 49 7.33 25.46 21.27
CA GLU A 49 8.35 26.41 20.80
C GLU A 49 9.78 25.87 20.95
N ARG A 50 10.01 24.95 21.91
CA ARG A 50 11.31 24.33 22.14
C ARG A 50 11.69 23.29 21.09
N THR A 51 10.69 22.68 20.45
CA THR A 51 10.88 21.67 19.40
C THR A 51 10.91 22.29 18.00
N GLN A 52 10.70 23.61 17.88
CA GLN A 52 10.79 24.33 16.61
C GLN A 52 12.23 24.74 16.28
N LEU A 53 12.69 24.39 15.08
CA LEU A 53 13.94 24.94 14.55
C LEU A 53 13.65 26.31 13.92
N LYS A 54 14.55 27.28 14.11
CA LYS A 54 14.39 28.65 13.60
C LYS A 54 14.19 28.74 12.08
N ALA A 55 14.64 27.73 11.33
CA ALA A 55 14.55 27.67 9.88
C ALA A 55 13.31 26.94 9.33
N VAL A 56 12.42 26.42 10.18
CA VAL A 56 11.20 25.72 9.72
C VAL A 56 10.27 26.73 9.04
N PRO A 57 9.88 26.51 7.77
CA PRO A 57 8.90 27.37 7.11
C PRO A 57 7.57 27.39 7.86
N THR A 58 6.85 28.51 7.84
CA THR A 58 5.57 28.67 8.56
C THR A 58 4.56 27.55 8.27
N MET A 59 4.50 27.10 7.02
CA MET A 59 3.59 26.02 6.58
C MET A 59 3.98 24.62 7.10
N CYS A 60 5.18 24.46 7.64
CA CYS A 60 5.68 23.24 8.27
C CYS A 60 5.75 23.36 9.80
N ASN A 61 5.38 24.51 10.38
CA ASN A 61 5.44 24.77 11.80
C ASN A 61 4.13 24.38 12.49
N TRP A 62 4.12 23.25 13.20
CA TRP A 62 2.92 22.77 13.90
C TRP A 62 2.44 23.68 15.04
N VAL A 63 3.32 24.46 15.68
CA VAL A 63 2.93 25.43 16.72
C VAL A 63 2.07 26.54 16.10
N THR A 64 2.39 26.97 14.87
CA THR A 64 1.59 27.93 14.11
C THR A 64 0.14 27.43 13.93
N PHE A 65 -0.04 26.20 13.43
CA PHE A 65 -1.38 25.62 13.27
C PHE A 65 -2.06 25.39 14.62
N GLN A 66 -1.30 24.93 15.63
CA GLN A 66 -1.82 24.71 16.98
C GLN A 66 -2.33 26.00 17.64
N ASN A 67 -1.75 27.15 17.34
CA ASN A 67 -2.16 28.44 17.93
C ASN A 67 -3.20 29.20 17.09
N ALA A 68 -3.49 28.77 15.86
CA ALA A 68 -4.48 29.41 15.01
C ALA A 68 -5.92 29.23 15.52
N PRO A 69 -6.83 30.20 15.28
CA PRO A 69 -8.26 30.04 15.53
C PRO A 69 -8.79 28.78 14.86
N ASN A 70 -9.54 27.96 15.59
CA ASN A 70 -10.05 26.66 15.12
C ASN A 70 -8.98 25.70 14.55
N LYS A 71 -7.69 25.95 14.83
CA LYS A 71 -6.53 25.24 14.26
C LYS A 71 -6.39 25.36 12.74
N ILE A 72 -7.03 26.35 12.13
CA ILE A 72 -6.99 26.62 10.69
C ILE A 72 -6.14 27.85 10.46
N TYR A 73 -4.87 27.65 10.08
CA TYR A 73 -3.94 28.76 9.82
C TYR A 73 -4.13 29.37 8.43
N ASN A 74 -4.39 28.54 7.42
CA ASN A 74 -4.62 28.95 6.04
C ASN A 74 -5.77 28.13 5.43
N VAL A 75 -6.20 28.51 4.22
CA VAL A 75 -7.23 27.77 3.47
C VAL A 75 -6.68 26.38 3.09
N PRO A 76 -7.28 25.28 3.57
CA PRO A 76 -6.86 23.94 3.18
C PRO A 76 -7.38 23.60 1.78
N VAL A 77 -6.94 22.46 1.23
CA VAL A 77 -7.52 21.89 0.00
C VAL A 77 -8.91 21.33 0.32
N LEU A 78 -9.92 22.21 0.31
CA LEU A 78 -11.27 21.95 0.81
C LEU A 78 -11.89 20.67 0.22
N MET A 79 -11.73 20.44 -1.08
CA MET A 79 -12.27 19.27 -1.76
C MET A 79 -11.68 17.96 -1.20
N SER A 80 -10.36 17.90 -1.02
CA SER A 80 -9.68 16.71 -0.48
C SER A 80 -10.03 16.48 0.99
N VAL A 81 -10.22 17.54 1.78
CA VAL A 81 -10.69 17.43 3.17
C VAL A 81 -12.11 16.86 3.20
N TRP A 82 -13.00 17.39 2.36
CA TRP A 82 -14.40 16.95 2.28
C TRP A 82 -14.54 15.49 1.82
N ILE A 83 -13.83 15.08 0.77
CA ILE A 83 -13.82 13.68 0.31
C ILE A 83 -13.31 12.74 1.42
N GLY A 84 -12.29 13.17 2.17
CA GLY A 84 -11.78 12.39 3.29
C GLY A 84 -12.80 12.22 4.42
N ALA A 85 -13.61 13.24 4.69
CA ALA A 85 -14.71 13.15 5.66
C ALA A 85 -15.77 12.13 5.20
N LEU A 86 -16.24 12.24 3.96
CA LEU A 86 -17.22 11.30 3.38
C LEU A 86 -16.71 9.86 3.40
N ASN A 87 -15.44 9.64 3.04
CA ASN A 87 -14.84 8.32 3.07
C ASN A 87 -14.75 7.76 4.51
N THR A 88 -14.41 8.61 5.48
CA THR A 88 -14.34 8.20 6.89
C THR A 88 -15.72 7.82 7.43
N GLU A 89 -16.76 8.59 7.11
CA GLU A 89 -18.15 8.27 7.45
C GLU A 89 -18.57 6.93 6.84
N TRP A 90 -18.31 6.74 5.54
CA TRP A 90 -18.55 5.48 4.83
C TRP A 90 -17.86 4.27 5.46
N MET A 91 -16.63 4.46 5.97
CA MET A 91 -15.88 3.42 6.67
C MET A 91 -16.50 3.10 8.05
N ILE A 92 -16.89 4.11 8.81
CA ILE A 92 -17.52 3.94 10.13
C ILE A 92 -18.83 3.18 10.00
N GLU A 93 -19.67 3.52 9.00
CA GLU A 93 -20.92 2.81 8.70
C GLU A 93 -20.74 1.32 8.39
N ARG A 94 -19.53 0.91 7.98
CA ARG A 94 -19.18 -0.47 7.61
C ARG A 94 -18.48 -1.25 8.71
N GLY A 95 -18.54 -0.75 9.94
CA GLY A 95 -17.94 -1.43 11.10
C GLY A 95 -16.52 -0.97 11.42
N GLY A 96 -16.06 0.14 10.85
CA GLY A 96 -14.79 0.75 11.21
C GLY A 96 -13.57 -0.07 10.79
N VAL A 97 -12.42 0.25 11.39
CA VAL A 97 -11.11 -0.28 10.98
C VAL A 97 -10.95 -1.77 11.24
N GLU A 98 -11.70 -2.34 12.17
CA GLU A 98 -11.76 -3.77 12.46
C GLU A 98 -12.33 -4.55 11.26
N ALA A 99 -13.46 -4.09 10.71
CA ALA A 99 -14.06 -4.70 9.52
C ALA A 99 -13.13 -4.59 8.29
N PHE A 100 -12.45 -3.46 8.12
CA PHE A 100 -11.47 -3.31 7.04
C PHE A 100 -10.21 -4.15 7.24
N GLN A 101 -9.81 -4.44 8.48
CA GLN A 101 -8.73 -5.39 8.75
C GLN A 101 -9.12 -6.80 8.29
N GLU A 102 -10.31 -7.28 8.65
CA GLU A 102 -10.80 -8.60 8.25
C GLU A 102 -10.91 -8.70 6.72
N LEU A 103 -11.44 -7.65 6.08
CA LEU A 103 -11.52 -7.55 4.63
C LEU A 103 -10.14 -7.54 3.97
N ALA A 104 -9.16 -6.84 4.54
CA ALA A 104 -7.78 -6.81 4.03
C ALA A 104 -7.10 -8.18 4.15
N VAL A 105 -7.28 -8.87 5.28
CA VAL A 105 -6.77 -10.24 5.47
C VAL A 105 -7.35 -11.16 4.42
N THR A 106 -8.69 -11.18 4.29
CA THR A 106 -9.38 -12.07 3.34
C THR A 106 -8.93 -11.82 1.89
N ARG A 107 -8.91 -10.55 1.45
CA ARG A 107 -8.50 -10.19 0.08
C ARG A 107 -7.06 -10.57 -0.22
N SER A 108 -6.13 -10.23 0.69
CA SER A 108 -4.72 -10.53 0.48
C SER A 108 -4.43 -12.02 0.48
N GLN A 109 -5.09 -12.80 1.36
CA GLN A 109 -4.92 -14.24 1.42
C GLN A 109 -5.35 -14.92 0.11
N MET A 110 -6.45 -14.48 -0.51
CA MET A 110 -6.90 -15.04 -1.80
C MET A 110 -5.83 -14.98 -2.90
N LEU A 111 -4.98 -13.94 -2.90
CA LEU A 111 -3.91 -13.81 -3.89
C LEU A 111 -2.64 -14.52 -3.44
N TYR A 112 -2.26 -14.41 -2.16
CA TYR A 112 -1.09 -15.10 -1.64
C TYR A 112 -1.24 -16.62 -1.68
N ASP A 113 -2.42 -17.17 -1.36
CA ASP A 113 -2.69 -18.61 -1.50
C ASP A 113 -2.48 -19.09 -2.93
N LEU A 114 -2.94 -18.32 -3.92
CA LEU A 114 -2.73 -18.67 -5.33
C LEU A 114 -1.25 -18.61 -5.70
N ILE A 115 -0.52 -17.58 -5.25
CA ILE A 115 0.91 -17.42 -5.51
C ILE A 115 1.69 -18.59 -4.91
N ASP A 116 1.47 -18.89 -3.63
CA ASP A 116 2.21 -19.91 -2.89
C ASP A 116 1.92 -21.33 -3.41
N ASN A 117 0.69 -21.57 -3.91
CA ASN A 117 0.29 -22.84 -4.51
C ASN A 117 0.48 -22.89 -6.04
N SER A 118 1.14 -21.89 -6.64
CA SER A 118 1.34 -21.82 -8.09
C SER A 118 2.42 -22.78 -8.62
N GLY A 119 3.03 -23.59 -7.77
CA GLY A 119 4.16 -24.45 -8.16
C GLY A 119 5.37 -23.67 -8.63
N GLY A 120 5.52 -22.41 -8.19
CA GLY A 120 6.61 -21.51 -8.58
C GLY A 120 6.36 -20.72 -9.87
N PHE A 121 5.16 -20.80 -10.46
CA PHE A 121 4.81 -19.97 -11.62
C PHE A 121 4.76 -18.48 -11.24
N TYR A 122 4.09 -18.17 -10.13
CA TYR A 122 4.09 -16.84 -9.52
C TYR A 122 5.01 -16.83 -8.31
N ASN A 123 5.80 -15.77 -8.16
CA ASN A 123 6.69 -15.61 -7.01
C ASN A 123 6.59 -14.21 -6.41
N THR A 124 6.64 -14.10 -5.09
CA THR A 124 6.72 -12.81 -4.41
C THR A 124 8.12 -12.54 -3.89
N PHE A 125 8.54 -11.28 -3.95
CA PHE A 125 9.84 -10.84 -3.41
C PHE A 125 9.88 -10.86 -1.88
N VAL A 126 8.73 -10.86 -1.21
CA VAL A 126 8.63 -10.92 0.25
C VAL A 126 8.39 -12.36 0.68
N THR A 127 9.48 -13.08 0.95
CA THR A 127 9.46 -14.51 1.27
C THR A 127 8.93 -14.81 2.67
N ASN A 128 9.14 -13.90 3.63
CA ASN A 128 8.57 -14.06 4.96
C ASN A 128 7.13 -13.54 4.99
N GLU A 129 6.19 -14.45 5.23
CA GLU A 129 4.75 -14.16 5.29
C GLU A 129 4.38 -13.04 6.27
N ALA A 130 5.11 -12.92 7.39
CA ALA A 130 4.83 -11.90 8.40
C ALA A 130 5.07 -10.46 7.90
N PHE A 131 5.85 -10.29 6.82
CA PHE A 131 6.14 -8.98 6.22
C PHE A 131 5.36 -8.72 4.93
N ARG A 132 4.52 -9.66 4.49
CA ARG A 132 3.69 -9.50 3.29
C ARG A 132 2.63 -8.43 3.52
N SER A 133 2.52 -7.51 2.57
CA SER A 133 1.56 -6.40 2.64
C SER A 133 0.16 -6.89 2.34
N ARG A 134 -0.80 -6.51 3.19
CA ARG A 134 -2.24 -6.76 2.95
C ARG A 134 -2.87 -5.75 2.01
N MET A 135 -2.19 -4.64 1.75
CA MET A 135 -2.68 -3.53 0.91
C MET A 135 -2.15 -3.61 -0.51
N GLN A 136 -1.01 -4.25 -0.74
CA GLN A 136 -0.35 -4.32 -2.04
C GLN A 136 0.35 -5.66 -2.18
N VAL A 137 -0.17 -6.52 -3.06
CA VAL A 137 0.46 -7.80 -3.38
C VAL A 137 1.35 -7.58 -4.59
N VAL A 138 2.66 -7.74 -4.38
CA VAL A 138 3.69 -7.61 -5.42
C VAL A 138 4.26 -8.99 -5.71
N PHE A 139 4.23 -9.38 -6.97
CA PHE A 139 4.69 -10.67 -7.45
C PHE A 139 5.24 -10.56 -8.86
N THR A 140 5.90 -11.62 -9.33
CA THR A 140 6.43 -11.77 -10.68
C THR A 140 6.02 -13.13 -11.24
N ILE A 141 6.29 -13.36 -12.52
CA ILE A 141 6.17 -14.67 -13.16
C ILE A 141 7.59 -15.21 -13.36
N GLY A 142 7.86 -16.43 -12.91
CA GLY A 142 9.21 -17.01 -12.94
C GLY A 142 10.17 -16.33 -11.95
N ASP A 143 11.39 -16.03 -12.38
CA ASP A 143 12.49 -15.60 -11.51
C ASP A 143 12.53 -14.10 -11.16
N GLY A 144 11.72 -13.27 -11.83
CA GLY A 144 11.74 -11.81 -11.65
C GLY A 144 13.05 -11.13 -12.05
N ALA A 145 13.90 -11.81 -12.84
CA ALA A 145 15.23 -11.36 -13.23
C ALA A 145 15.40 -11.29 -14.77
N GLY A 146 14.32 -11.00 -15.50
CA GLY A 146 14.33 -10.86 -16.97
C GLY A 146 13.84 -12.09 -17.72
N LYS A 147 13.91 -13.30 -17.15
CA LYS A 147 13.54 -14.53 -17.88
C LYS A 147 12.04 -14.79 -17.93
N GLY A 148 11.28 -14.22 -17.00
CA GLY A 148 9.82 -14.19 -17.02
C GLY A 148 9.23 -12.96 -17.74
N HIS A 149 10.07 -12.05 -18.26
CA HIS A 149 9.65 -10.75 -18.78
C HIS A 149 8.54 -10.87 -19.82
N GLU A 150 8.69 -11.73 -20.82
CA GLU A 150 7.68 -11.88 -21.88
C GLU A 150 6.31 -12.34 -21.35
N LEU A 151 6.28 -13.16 -20.30
CA LEU A 151 5.03 -13.58 -19.66
C LEU A 151 4.43 -12.46 -18.83
N VAL A 152 5.26 -11.65 -18.17
CA VAL A 152 4.80 -10.44 -17.47
C VAL A 152 4.18 -9.46 -18.45
N GLU A 153 4.81 -9.21 -19.60
CA GLU A 153 4.24 -8.37 -20.66
C GLU A 153 2.89 -8.92 -21.16
N LYS A 154 2.81 -10.23 -21.44
CA LYS A 154 1.56 -10.88 -21.85
C LYS A 154 0.48 -10.78 -20.77
N PHE A 155 0.84 -10.96 -19.50
CA PHE A 155 -0.08 -10.82 -18.37
C PHE A 155 -0.66 -9.41 -18.30
N LEU A 156 0.21 -8.39 -18.37
CA LEU A 156 -0.19 -7.00 -18.28
C LEU A 156 -1.09 -6.59 -19.46
N GLN A 157 -0.73 -7.02 -20.69
CA GLN A 157 -1.55 -6.75 -21.87
C GLN A 157 -2.91 -7.44 -21.78
N LYS A 158 -2.94 -8.74 -21.44
CA LYS A 158 -4.20 -9.48 -21.34
C LYS A 158 -5.10 -8.95 -20.21
N ALA A 159 -4.52 -8.56 -19.07
CA ALA A 159 -5.27 -7.95 -17.97
C ALA A 159 -5.87 -6.59 -18.39
N ASN A 160 -5.15 -5.82 -19.21
CA ASN A 160 -5.66 -4.58 -19.79
C ASN A 160 -6.84 -4.86 -20.72
N ASP A 161 -6.67 -5.77 -21.67
CA ASP A 161 -7.65 -6.05 -22.72
C ASP A 161 -8.94 -6.69 -22.17
N GLU A 162 -8.82 -7.62 -21.21
CA GLU A 162 -9.97 -8.36 -20.68
C GLU A 162 -10.65 -7.68 -19.49
N LEU A 163 -9.88 -7.04 -18.61
CA LEU A 163 -10.40 -6.47 -17.35
C LEU A 163 -10.37 -4.94 -17.32
N GLY A 164 -9.79 -4.28 -18.33
CA GLY A 164 -9.58 -2.83 -18.34
C GLY A 164 -8.59 -2.38 -17.26
N TRP A 165 -7.72 -3.27 -16.78
CA TRP A 165 -6.81 -2.92 -15.70
C TRP A 165 -5.64 -2.09 -16.19
N LEU A 166 -5.53 -0.91 -15.60
CA LEU A 166 -4.45 0.04 -15.83
C LEU A 166 -3.47 0.01 -14.67
N ASP A 167 -2.20 0.28 -14.95
CA ASP A 167 -1.18 0.61 -13.94
C ASP A 167 -0.91 -0.49 -12.88
N ILE A 168 -1.08 -1.76 -13.26
CA ILE A 168 -0.72 -2.93 -12.42
C ILE A 168 0.73 -3.37 -12.58
N ARG A 169 1.53 -2.68 -13.40
CA ARG A 169 2.99 -2.86 -13.37
C ARG A 169 3.52 -2.21 -12.08
N SER A 170 4.32 -2.95 -11.32
CA SER A 170 4.97 -2.39 -10.14
C SER A 170 5.95 -1.27 -10.55
N HIS A 171 6.08 -0.26 -9.68
CA HIS A 171 6.95 0.88 -9.95
C HIS A 171 8.41 0.40 -10.07
N PRO A 172 9.16 0.83 -11.10
CA PRO A 172 10.57 0.49 -11.22
C PRO A 172 11.34 1.12 -10.05
N LEU A 173 11.99 0.30 -9.23
CA LEU A 173 12.90 0.75 -8.17
C LEU A 173 14.35 0.75 -8.69
N GLY A 174 14.58 1.39 -9.84
CA GLY A 174 15.91 1.50 -10.45
C GLY A 174 16.32 0.37 -11.40
N VAL A 175 15.46 -0.62 -11.64
CA VAL A 175 15.58 -1.65 -12.69
C VAL A 175 14.23 -1.81 -13.41
N PRO A 176 14.19 -2.27 -14.67
CA PRO A 176 12.95 -2.69 -15.32
C PRO A 176 12.22 -3.68 -14.41
N SER A 177 11.00 -3.30 -13.98
CA SER A 177 10.23 -4.13 -13.08
C SER A 177 9.48 -5.19 -13.87
N ASP A 178 9.94 -6.43 -13.75
CA ASP A 178 9.18 -7.64 -14.09
C ASP A 178 8.19 -8.01 -12.98
N ALA A 179 7.83 -7.06 -12.12
CA ALA A 179 6.87 -7.24 -11.05
C ALA A 179 5.51 -6.65 -11.43
N ILE A 180 4.47 -7.40 -11.11
CA ILE A 180 3.06 -7.05 -11.12
C ILE A 180 2.67 -6.65 -9.69
N ARG A 181 1.84 -5.61 -9.56
CA ARG A 181 1.36 -5.09 -8.28
C ARG A 181 -0.15 -4.95 -8.31
N VAL A 182 -0.82 -5.70 -7.44
CA VAL A 182 -2.26 -5.55 -7.19
C VAL A 182 -2.46 -4.77 -5.90
N THR A 183 -3.02 -3.56 -6.02
CA THR A 183 -3.30 -2.67 -4.88
C THR A 183 -4.74 -2.84 -4.41
N MET A 184 -4.92 -3.07 -3.12
CA MET A 184 -6.17 -3.48 -2.47
C MET A 184 -6.51 -2.58 -1.27
N TYR A 185 -6.51 -1.27 -1.50
CA TYR A 185 -7.03 -0.30 -0.52
C TYR A 185 -8.49 -0.60 -0.16
N ASN A 186 -8.99 0.01 0.91
CA ASN A 186 -10.26 -0.31 1.55
C ASN A 186 -11.47 -0.37 0.60
N HIS A 187 -11.46 0.40 -0.49
CA HIS A 187 -12.54 0.45 -1.48
C HIS A 187 -12.64 -0.78 -2.39
N GLN A 188 -11.59 -1.61 -2.49
CA GLN A 188 -11.60 -2.79 -3.34
C GLN A 188 -12.44 -3.90 -2.70
N THR A 189 -13.44 -4.41 -3.41
CA THR A 189 -14.36 -5.43 -2.88
C THR A 189 -13.75 -6.84 -2.97
N LEU A 190 -14.31 -7.80 -2.25
CA LEU A 190 -13.94 -9.21 -2.41
C LEU A 190 -14.18 -9.70 -3.84
N ASP A 191 -15.26 -9.27 -4.48
CA ASP A 191 -15.58 -9.71 -5.83
C ASP A 191 -14.57 -9.19 -6.86
N THR A 192 -14.08 -7.96 -6.71
CA THR A 192 -12.96 -7.47 -7.51
C THR A 192 -11.73 -8.37 -7.35
N ILE A 193 -11.41 -8.78 -6.12
CA ILE A 193 -10.25 -9.66 -5.87
C ILE A 193 -10.48 -11.10 -6.34
N LYS A 194 -11.72 -11.59 -6.37
CA LYS A 194 -12.05 -12.88 -7.02
C LYS A 194 -11.76 -12.82 -8.51
N VAL A 195 -12.18 -11.75 -9.19
CA VAL A 195 -11.87 -11.55 -10.62
C VAL A 195 -10.35 -11.54 -10.83
N VAL A 196 -9.58 -10.90 -9.94
CA VAL A 196 -8.10 -10.93 -10.00
C VAL A 196 -7.56 -12.35 -9.92
N ARG A 197 -7.97 -13.07 -8.88
CA ARG A 197 -7.50 -14.43 -8.61
C ARG A 197 -7.84 -15.36 -9.77
N ASP A 198 -9.06 -15.27 -10.28
CA ASP A 198 -9.54 -16.15 -11.36
C ASP A 198 -8.79 -15.86 -12.67
N PHE A 199 -8.52 -14.59 -12.96
CA PHE A 199 -7.66 -14.19 -14.07
C PHE A 199 -6.24 -14.78 -13.94
N MET A 200 -5.61 -14.62 -12.76
CA MET A 200 -4.27 -15.18 -12.50
C MET A 200 -4.27 -16.72 -12.66
N HIS A 201 -5.25 -17.41 -12.09
CA HIS A 201 -5.36 -18.86 -12.20
C HIS A 201 -5.52 -19.32 -13.66
N ASN A 202 -6.37 -18.65 -14.44
CA ASN A 202 -6.55 -18.97 -15.86
C ASN A 202 -5.30 -18.67 -16.67
N PHE A 203 -4.64 -17.54 -16.42
CA PHE A 203 -3.39 -17.18 -17.07
C PHE A 203 -2.30 -18.23 -16.83
N GLN A 204 -2.16 -18.71 -15.58
CA GLN A 204 -1.24 -19.78 -15.25
C GLN A 204 -1.58 -21.07 -16.02
N ASN A 205 -2.84 -21.49 -16.04
CA ASN A 205 -3.24 -22.74 -16.72
C ASN A 205 -2.91 -22.72 -18.22
N GLU A 206 -3.13 -21.58 -18.88
CA GLU A 206 -2.79 -21.38 -20.31
C GLU A 206 -1.28 -21.43 -20.59
N HIS A 207 -0.44 -21.16 -19.60
CA HIS A 207 1.02 -21.04 -19.74
C HIS A 207 1.81 -22.07 -18.91
N SER A 208 1.13 -23.05 -18.32
CA SER A 208 1.68 -24.03 -17.37
C SER A 208 2.68 -25.02 -17.97
N SER A 209 2.74 -25.12 -19.30
CA SER A 209 3.69 -25.97 -20.04
C SER A 209 5.06 -25.32 -20.27
N ILE A 210 5.24 -24.06 -19.87
CA ILE A 210 6.48 -23.32 -20.04
C ILE A 210 7.42 -23.62 -18.87
N ASP A 211 8.63 -24.08 -19.17
CA ASP A 211 9.67 -24.29 -18.17
C ASP A 211 10.20 -22.93 -17.68
N LEU A 212 9.90 -22.60 -16.42
CA LEU A 212 10.29 -21.34 -15.81
C LEU A 212 11.52 -21.54 -14.91
N PRO A 213 12.49 -20.62 -14.97
CA PRO A 213 13.65 -20.66 -14.09
C PRO A 213 13.23 -20.54 -12.63
N SER A 214 13.92 -21.28 -11.76
CA SER A 214 13.69 -21.26 -10.31
C SER A 214 13.90 -19.86 -9.74
N PHE A 215 12.92 -19.37 -8.98
CA PHE A 215 13.02 -18.09 -8.27
C PHE A 215 14.06 -18.19 -7.15
N GLN A 216 15.09 -17.35 -7.22
CA GLN A 216 16.05 -17.15 -6.13
C GLN A 216 15.74 -15.81 -5.49
N ALA A 217 15.09 -15.82 -4.33
CA ALA A 217 14.91 -14.61 -3.56
C ALA A 217 16.29 -14.01 -3.25
N GLN A 218 16.50 -12.75 -3.60
CA GLN A 218 17.69 -12.02 -3.16
C GLN A 218 17.65 -11.95 -1.63
N GLU A 219 18.50 -12.73 -0.95
CA GLU A 219 18.71 -12.58 0.49
C GLU A 219 19.13 -11.13 0.74
N SER A 220 18.31 -10.38 1.47
CA SER A 220 18.67 -9.02 1.86
C SER A 220 19.96 -9.08 2.66
N GLN A 221 21.04 -8.50 2.14
CA GLN A 221 22.23 -8.16 2.92
C GLN A 221 21.85 -7.06 3.94
N ALA A 222 21.09 -7.44 4.97
CA ALA A 222 20.71 -6.59 6.10
C ALA A 222 21.39 -7.07 7.40
N SER A 223 22.48 -7.83 7.29
CA SER A 223 23.34 -8.21 8.42
C SER A 223 24.77 -7.67 8.23
N ALA A 224 24.92 -6.35 8.08
CA ALA A 224 26.26 -5.74 8.09
C ALA A 224 26.25 -4.29 8.59
N MET A 225 25.37 -3.91 9.52
CA MET A 225 25.55 -2.71 10.36
C MET A 225 24.81 -2.93 11.69
N ALA A 226 25.46 -3.64 12.60
CA ALA A 226 25.16 -3.63 14.03
C ALA A 226 26.43 -3.18 14.77
#